data_AF-A0A961T4Q5-F1
#
_entry.id   AF-A0A961T4Q5-F1
#
_cell.length_a   1.000
_cell.length_b   1.000
_cell.length_c   1.000
_cell.angle_alpha   90.00
_cell.angle_beta   90.00
_cell.angle_gamma   90.00
#
_symmetry.space_group_name_H-M   'P 1'
#
loop_
_entity.id
_entity.type
_entity.pdbx_description
1 polymer ?
#
loop_
_entity_poly.entity_id
_entity_poly.type
_entity_poly.pdbx_seq_one_letter_code
_entity_poly.pdbx_strand_id
1 'polypeptide(L)' 'MTKNITLSVDESVLRKVKVLAAERRTSVNALVRDYLSSLVAKKSTEDEAREALLKLIRETDADMGEQKWNREALYDR' A
#
# COMPACT_ATOMS: atom_id res chain seq x y z
N MET A 1 -21.29 7.48 3.33
CA MET A 1 -22.37 7.16 2.37
C MET A 1 -21.81 6.26 1.28
N THR A 2 -22.50 5.19 0.90
CA THR A 2 -22.08 4.29 -0.19
C THR A 2 -22.44 4.90 -1.55
N LYS A 3 -21.53 4.80 -2.52
CA LYS A 3 -21.74 5.21 -3.91
C LYS A 3 -21.62 3.97 -4.81
N ASN A 4 -22.46 3.89 -5.84
CA ASN A 4 -22.46 2.79 -6.79
C ASN A 4 -21.55 3.11 -7.97
N ILE A 5 -20.86 2.09 -8.48
CA ILE A 5 -20.02 2.16 -9.67
C ILE A 5 -20.54 1.11 -10.66
N THR A 6 -20.78 1.52 -11.90
CA THR A 6 -21.13 0.61 -13.00
C THR A 6 -19.89 0.37 -13.85
N LEU A 7 -19.55 -0.89 -14.11
CA LEU A 7 -18.37 -1.28 -14.88
C LEU A 7 -18.78 -2.28 -15.97
N SER A 8 -18.30 -2.04 -17.19
CA SER A 8 -18.37 -3.01 -18.27
C SER A 8 -17.12 -3.88 -18.25
N VAL A 9 -17.30 -5.20 -18.31
CA VAL A 9 -16.21 -6.18 -18.39
C VAL A 9 -16.56 -7.25 -19.41
N ASP A 10 -15.54 -7.90 -19.96
CA ASP A 10 -15.74 -9.04 -20.83
C ASP A 10 -16.54 -10.16 -20.13
N GLU A 11 -17.47 -10.76 -20.85
CA GLU A 11 -18.38 -11.76 -20.30
C GLU A 11 -17.63 -13.01 -19.79
N SER A 12 -16.58 -13.43 -20.51
CA SER A 12 -15.76 -14.58 -20.10
C SER A 12 -15.01 -14.30 -18.80
N VAL A 13 -14.58 -13.06 -18.58
CA VAL A 13 -13.95 -12.63 -17.32
C VAL A 13 -14.98 -12.62 -16.20
N LEU A 14 -16.18 -12.07 -16.43
CA LEU A 14 -17.24 -12.04 -15.42
C LEU A 14 -17.62 -13.45 -14.94
N ARG A 15 -17.71 -14.42 -15.86
CA ARG A 15 -17.99 -15.82 -15.52
C ARG A 15 -16.91 -16.40 -14.59
N LYS A 16 -15.64 -16.22 -14.93
CA LYS A 16 -14.51 -16.73 -14.12
C LYS A 16 -14.47 -16.07 -12.74
N VAL A 17 -14.69 -14.76 -12.66
CA VAL A 17 -14.68 -14.02 -11.39
C VAL A 17 -15.84 -14.44 -10.49
N LYS A 18 -17.02 -14.76 -11.04
CA LYS A 18 -18.15 -15.30 -10.25
C LYS A 18 -17.82 -16.64 -9.61
N VAL A 19 -17.18 -17.55 -10.36
CA VAL A 19 -16.73 -18.84 -9.82
C VAL A 19 -15.71 -18.62 -8.70
N LEU A 20 -14.70 -17.79 -8.95
CA LEU A 20 -13.67 -17.45 -7.95
C LEU A 20 -14.27 -16.82 -6.68
N ALA A 21 -15.26 -15.94 -6.82
CA ALA A 21 -15.94 -15.32 -5.69
C ALA A 21 -16.70 -16.37 -4.88
N ALA A 22 -17.39 -17.31 -5.53
CA ALA A 22 -18.11 -18.39 -4.87
C ALA A 22 -17.15 -19.34 -4.11
N GLU A 23 -16.02 -19.72 -4.73
CA GLU A 23 -14.97 -20.52 -4.08
C GLU A 23 -14.44 -19.85 -2.82
N ARG A 24 -14.27 -18.53 -2.86
CA ARG A 24 -13.81 -17.70 -1.72
C ARG A 24 -14.93 -17.30 -0.76
N ARG A 25 -16.16 -17.82 -0.94
CA ARG A 25 -17.36 -17.46 -0.14
C ARG A 25 -17.58 -15.95 -0.04
N THR A 26 -17.38 -15.24 -1.16
CA THR A 26 -17.52 -13.79 -1.26
C THR A 26 -18.32 -13.41 -2.50
N SER A 27 -18.42 -12.11 -2.80
CA SER A 27 -19.11 -11.58 -3.99
C SER A 27 -18.14 -10.82 -4.89
N VAL A 28 -18.49 -10.70 -6.17
CA VAL A 28 -17.73 -9.86 -7.13
C VAL A 28 -17.61 -8.42 -6.61
N ASN A 29 -18.69 -7.85 -6.06
CA ASN A 29 -18.67 -6.51 -5.50
C ASN A 29 -17.74 -6.39 -4.29
N ALA A 30 -17.64 -7.42 -3.46
CA ALA A 30 -16.69 -7.44 -2.36
C ALA A 30 -15.24 -7.46 -2.89
N LEU A 31 -14.94 -8.33 -3.86
CA LEU A 31 -13.61 -8.36 -4.49
C LEU A 31 -13.22 -7.01 -5.12
N VAL A 32 -14.16 -6.34 -5.80
CA VAL A 32 -13.92 -5.02 -6.38
C VAL A 32 -13.67 -3.99 -5.29
N ARG A 33 -14.48 -3.96 -4.22
CA ARG A 33 -14.25 -3.04 -3.09
C ARG A 33 -12.90 -3.27 -2.45
N ASP A 34 -12.55 -4.51 -2.14
CA ASP A 34 -11.29 -4.87 -1.49
C ASP A 34 -10.09 -4.47 -2.37
N TYR A 35 -10.19 -4.71 -3.68
CA TYR A 35 -9.16 -4.30 -4.62
C TYR A 35 -8.99 -2.78 -4.65
N LEU A 36 -10.09 -2.01 -4.78
CA LEU A 36 -10.04 -0.55 -4.76
C LEU A 36 -9.48 0.00 -3.44
N SER A 37 -9.89 -0.56 -2.30
CA SER A 37 -9.33 -0.21 -0.99
C SER A 37 -7.84 -0.51 -0.90
N SER A 38 -7.39 -1.64 -1.46
CA SER A 38 -5.96 -2.00 -1.48
C SER A 38 -5.12 -1.04 -2.32
N LEU A 39 -5.67 -0.51 -3.42
CA LEU A 39 -4.99 0.49 -4.25
C LEU A 39 -4.78 1.80 -3.50
N VAL A 40 -5.82 2.25 -2.77
CA VAL A 40 -5.72 3.46 -1.94
C VAL A 40 -4.74 3.25 -0.80
N ALA A 41 -4.81 2.12 -0.10
CA ALA A 41 -3.91 1.81 1.01
C ALA A 41 -2.44 1.81 0.55
N LYS A 42 -2.12 1.17 -0.58
CA LYS A 42 -0.77 1.17 -1.15
C LYS A 42 -0.27 2.59 -1.44
N LYS A 43 -1.12 3.42 -2.05
CA LYS A 43 -0.78 4.81 -2.34
C LYS A 43 -0.57 5.62 -1.05
N SER A 44 -1.44 5.48 -0.05
CA SER A 44 -1.32 6.18 1.24
C SER A 44 -0.03 5.81 1.95
N THR A 45 0.33 4.51 2.00
CA THR A 45 1.56 4.07 2.66
C THR A 45 2.82 4.59 1.95
N GLU A 46 2.83 4.59 0.61
CA GLU A 46 3.95 5.14 -0.16
C GLU A 46 4.07 6.66 0.04
N ASP A 47 2.95 7.37 0.01
CA ASP A 47 2.89 8.81 0.23
C ASP A 47 3.26 9.18 1.68
N GLU A 48 2.80 8.44 2.69
CA GLU A 48 3.11 8.67 4.11
C GLU A 48 4.58 8.42 4.43
N ALA A 49 5.16 7.31 3.96
CA ALA A 49 6.58 7.02 4.16
C ALA A 49 7.46 8.07 3.48
N ARG A 50 7.07 8.50 2.27
CA ARG A 50 7.74 9.55 1.53
C ARG A 50 7.65 10.90 2.25
N GLU A 51 6.47 11.30 2.70
CA GLU A 51 6.28 12.56 3.42
C GLU A 51 6.99 12.55 4.77
N ALA A 52 7.01 11.43 5.49
CA ALA A 52 7.79 11.27 6.72
C ALA A 52 9.29 11.47 6.47
N LEU A 53 9.83 10.91 5.38
CA LEU A 53 11.23 11.11 4.99
C LEU A 53 11.50 12.57 4.59
N LEU A 54 10.63 13.18 3.78
CA LEU A 54 10.77 14.58 3.38
C LEU A 54 10.64 15.55 4.56
N LYS A 55 9.81 15.21 5.55
CA LYS A 55 9.70 15.95 6.81
C LYS A 55 10.99 15.83 7.60
N LEU A 56 11.51 14.61 7.78
CA LEU A 56 12.79 14.39 8.47
C LEU A 56 13.92 15.19 7.83
N ILE A 57 14.04 15.16 6.50
CA ILE A 57 15.06 15.93 5.76
C ILE A 57 14.89 17.44 5.98
N ARG A 58 13.66 17.95 6.03
CA ARG A 58 13.38 19.38 6.23
C ARG A 58 13.65 19.85 7.65
N GLU A 59 13.40 19.00 8.63
CA GLU A 59 13.45 19.36 10.05
C GLU A 59 14.78 19.00 10.73
N THR A 60 15.62 18.18 10.10
CA THR A 60 16.91 17.76 10.66
C THR A 60 18.07 18.54 10.03
N ASP A 61 19.01 19.01 10.85
CA ASP A 61 20.27 19.61 10.37
C ASP A 61 21.25 18.57 9.80
N ALA A 62 20.86 17.28 9.85
CA ALA A 62 21.67 16.13 9.47
C ALA A 62 23.04 16.11 10.18
N ASP A 63 23.10 16.67 11.38
CA ASP A 63 24.29 16.69 12.21
C ASP A 63 24.54 15.29 12.79
N MET A 64 25.58 14.64 12.27
CA MET A 64 26.03 13.32 12.68
C MET A 64 27.16 13.39 13.73
N GLY A 65 27.48 14.60 14.21
CA GLY A 65 28.57 14.88 15.13
C GLY A 65 29.95 14.53 14.55
N GLU A 66 30.97 14.53 15.40
CA GLU A 66 32.35 14.16 15.02
C GLU A 66 32.57 12.64 14.94
N GLN A 67 31.53 11.85 15.23
CA GLN A 67 31.65 10.40 15.32
C GLN A 67 31.86 9.77 13.94
N LYS A 68 33.02 9.13 13.77
CA LYS A 68 33.30 8.31 12.59
C LYS A 68 32.67 6.93 12.78
N TRP A 69 31.59 6.70 12.04
CA TRP A 69 30.92 5.42 11.99
C TRP A 69 31.79 4.43 11.20
N ASN A 70 32.32 3.42 11.88
CA ASN A 70 32.86 2.23 11.23
C ASN A 70 31.91 1.05 11.46
N ARG A 71 31.79 0.17 10.47
CA ARG A 71 30.81 -0.92 10.49
C ARG A 71 31.10 -1.93 11.62
N GLU A 72 32.37 -2.15 11.95
CA GLU A 72 32.80 -3.13 12.95
C GLU A 72 32.38 -2.72 14.37
N ALA A 73 32.48 -1.42 14.70
CA ALA A 73 32.08 -0.84 15.99
C ALA A 73 30.55 -0.83 16.23
N LEU A 74 29.74 -1.16 15.22
CA LEU A 74 28.28 -1.27 15.34
C LEU A 74 27.81 -2.66 15.80
N TYR A 75 28.69 -3.67 15.76
CA TYR A 75 28.35 -5.05 16.10
C TYR A 75 28.80 -5.49 17.49
N ASP A 76 29.69 -4.74 18.14
CA ASP A 76 30.07 -4.98 19.53
C ASP A 76 28.98 -4.41 20.47
N ARG A 77 28.01 -5.27 20.80
CA ARG A 77 26.98 -5.04 21.82
C ARG A 77 27.22 -5.92 23.04
#